data_AF-A0A1K1MH55-F1
#
_entry.id   AF-A0A1K1MH55-F1
#
_cell.length_a   1.000
_cell.length_b   1.000
_cell.length_c   1.000
_cell.angle_alpha   90.00
_cell.angle_beta   90.00
_cell.angle_gamma   90.00
#
_symmetry.space_group_name_H-M   'P 1'
#
loop_
_entity.id
_entity.type
_entity.pdbx_description
1 polymer ?
#
loop_
_entity_poly.entity_id
_entity_poly.type
_entity_poly.pdbx_seq_one_letter_code
_entity_poly.pdbx_strand_id
1 'polypeptide(L)'
;MLKVPRVLMICTLLLAGCGQVQPSASPAAQAVQGAPMQAEPAISVQGQMTVSRTELANGHKIAIALVEGRYFEEWTTPGPFMGKNWEGEFRLQWLDEAGHELHAVSLNTSFQGEQLAFNGDFTIYTDDYNGDGDLDFVIGQYGSSNGSVYRIFTLKQAEQCIQELGLDTEGGGLFVSSSDGRYSIPLTKTAKDAFRVSYYDNAQGAHIESTYKWDRDRFVKQ
;
A
#
# COMPACT_ATOMS: atom_id res chain seq x y z
N MET A 1 13.80 59.27 31.39
CA MET A 1 13.79 60.33 30.37
C MET A 1 12.95 59.81 29.20
N LEU A 2 11.67 60.25 29.11
CA LEU A 2 11.13 61.21 28.12
C LEU A 2 11.16 60.66 26.68
N LYS A 3 10.12 60.70 25.82
CA LYS A 3 8.72 61.19 25.86
C LYS A 3 8.05 60.71 24.54
N VAL A 4 6.75 60.39 24.55
CA VAL A 4 5.85 60.29 23.37
C VAL A 4 5.37 61.72 22.98
N PRO A 5 4.89 62.03 21.74
CA PRO A 5 3.47 61.83 21.31
C PRO A 5 3.31 61.46 19.80
N ARG A 6 2.34 60.63 19.34
CA ARG A 6 0.92 60.86 18.97
C ARG A 6 0.60 62.11 18.12
N VAL A 7 0.10 61.89 16.89
CA VAL A 7 -0.91 62.74 16.23
C VAL A 7 -1.99 61.86 15.60
N LEU A 8 -3.23 62.19 15.95
CA LEU A 8 -4.52 61.68 15.48
C LEU A 8 -5.16 62.82 14.68
N MET A 9 -5.74 62.55 13.51
CA MET A 9 -6.70 63.48 12.93
C MET A 9 -7.82 62.72 12.23
N ILE A 10 -9.01 62.83 12.82
CA ILE A 10 -10.31 62.37 12.32
C ILE A 10 -10.91 63.55 11.55
N CYS A 11 -11.47 63.29 10.37
CA CYS A 11 -12.43 64.18 9.73
C CYS A 11 -13.56 63.35 9.12
N THR A 12 -14.71 63.36 9.79
CA THR A 12 -15.99 62.91 9.25
C THR A 12 -16.82 64.15 8.98
N LEU A 13 -17.34 64.32 7.77
CA LEU A 13 -18.48 65.22 7.52
C LEU A 13 -19.40 64.64 6.45
N LEU A 14 -20.69 64.67 6.78
CA LEU A 14 -21.86 64.22 6.01
C LEU A 14 -22.09 65.06 4.74
N LEU A 15 -22.85 64.53 3.77
CA LEU A 15 -24.13 65.12 3.34
C LEU A 15 -24.87 64.24 2.30
N ALA A 16 -26.20 64.32 2.38
CA ALA A 16 -27.22 63.58 1.65
C ALA A 16 -27.48 64.09 0.22
N GLY A 17 -28.19 63.29 -0.61
CA GLY A 17 -28.86 63.80 -1.81
C GLY A 17 -29.42 62.72 -2.74
N CYS A 18 -30.74 62.73 -2.95
CA CYS A 18 -31.54 61.80 -3.77
C CYS A 18 -31.65 62.22 -5.26
N GLY A 19 -32.00 61.24 -6.12
CA GLY A 19 -32.64 61.39 -7.45
C GLY A 19 -31.66 61.33 -8.64
N GLN A 20 -31.96 60.79 -9.83
CA GLN A 20 -33.18 60.26 -10.46
C GLN A 20 -32.80 59.51 -11.77
N VAL A 21 -33.57 58.48 -12.14
CA VAL A 21 -34.01 58.08 -13.52
C VAL A 21 -33.01 57.52 -14.57
N GLN A 22 -33.42 56.38 -15.17
CA GLN A 22 -32.83 55.56 -16.26
C GLN A 22 -32.63 56.29 -17.61
N PRO A 23 -31.91 55.67 -18.57
CA PRO A 23 -32.66 54.99 -19.64
C PRO A 23 -32.05 53.70 -20.22
N SER A 24 -32.96 52.90 -20.77
CA SER A 24 -32.89 52.09 -22.01
C SER A 24 -32.09 50.77 -22.08
N ALA A 25 -32.85 49.75 -22.47
CA ALA A 25 -32.47 48.37 -22.75
C ALA A 25 -31.91 48.16 -24.16
N SER A 26 -31.10 47.11 -24.33
CA SER A 26 -31.37 46.06 -25.34
C SER A 26 -30.55 44.79 -25.07
N PRO A 27 -31.04 43.61 -25.53
CA PRO A 27 -30.70 42.31 -24.97
C PRO A 27 -29.55 41.66 -25.73
N ALA A 28 -28.51 41.22 -25.01
CA ALA A 28 -27.51 40.32 -25.58
C ALA A 28 -27.88 38.88 -25.21
N ALA A 29 -28.03 38.09 -26.27
CA ALA A 29 -28.39 36.69 -26.30
C ALA A 29 -27.70 35.83 -25.22
N GLN A 30 -28.49 34.97 -24.59
CA GLN A 30 -28.02 33.84 -23.81
C GLN A 30 -27.20 32.91 -24.70
N ALA A 31 -25.90 32.86 -24.48
CA ALA A 31 -25.09 31.70 -24.82
C ALA A 31 -24.88 30.92 -23.52
N VAL A 32 -25.78 29.99 -23.22
CA VAL A 32 -25.49 28.95 -22.22
C VAL A 32 -24.50 28.01 -22.87
N GLN A 33 -23.21 28.30 -22.68
CA GLN A 33 -22.15 27.32 -22.87
C GLN A 33 -22.36 26.25 -21.80
N GLY A 34 -23.07 25.18 -22.16
CA GLY A 34 -23.02 23.95 -21.39
C GLY A 34 -21.58 23.45 -21.43
N ALA A 35 -20.82 23.72 -20.37
CA ALA A 35 -19.60 22.99 -20.10
C ALA A 35 -19.93 21.49 -20.14
N PRO A 36 -19.12 20.63 -20.79
CA PRO A 36 -19.32 19.21 -20.68
C PRO A 36 -19.19 18.85 -19.20
N MET A 37 -20.30 18.47 -18.59
CA MET A 37 -20.33 17.89 -17.25
C MET A 37 -19.53 16.60 -17.37
N GLN A 38 -18.25 16.64 -17.00
CA GLN A 38 -17.48 15.44 -16.77
C GLN A 38 -18.24 14.70 -15.68
N ALA A 39 -18.98 13.67 -16.06
CA ALA A 39 -19.63 12.80 -15.11
C ALA A 39 -18.52 12.20 -14.26
N GLU A 40 -18.48 12.57 -12.99
CA GLU A 40 -17.65 11.90 -11.99
C GLU A 40 -17.84 10.39 -12.17
N PRO A 41 -16.76 9.61 -12.30
CA PRO A 41 -16.88 8.16 -12.44
C PRO A 41 -17.68 7.61 -11.25
N ALA A 42 -18.87 7.08 -11.54
CA ALA A 42 -19.83 6.65 -10.51
C ALA A 42 -19.57 5.21 -10.07
N ILE A 43 -18.40 4.96 -9.48
CA ILE A 43 -18.12 3.72 -8.75
C ILE A 43 -18.17 4.05 -7.25
N SER A 44 -18.99 3.30 -6.51
CA SER A 44 -19.01 3.37 -5.05
C SER A 44 -18.52 2.05 -4.47
N VAL A 45 -17.57 2.12 -3.56
CA VAL A 45 -17.07 0.97 -2.80
C VAL A 45 -17.57 1.14 -1.37
N GLN A 46 -18.20 0.09 -0.82
CA GLN A 46 -18.65 0.07 0.56
C GLN A 46 -17.76 -0.87 1.37
N GLY A 47 -16.97 -0.31 2.28
CA GLY A 47 -16.05 -1.07 3.13
C GLY A 47 -14.72 -1.43 2.45
N GLN A 48 -13.99 -2.35 3.07
CA GLN A 48 -12.69 -2.83 2.59
C GLN A 48 -12.82 -3.67 1.31
N MET A 49 -11.80 -3.63 0.45
CA MET A 49 -11.73 -4.42 -0.77
C MET A 49 -10.64 -5.50 -0.64
N THR A 50 -11.04 -6.77 -0.69
CA THR A 50 -10.07 -7.89 -0.71
C THR A 50 -9.36 -7.95 -2.06
N VAL A 51 -8.03 -7.88 -2.04
CA VAL A 51 -7.15 -7.95 -3.21
C VAL A 51 -6.59 -9.36 -3.42
N SER A 52 -6.32 -10.07 -2.33
CA SER A 52 -5.92 -11.47 -2.37
C SER A 52 -6.50 -12.20 -1.18
N ARG A 53 -6.84 -13.47 -1.38
CA ARG A 53 -7.30 -14.39 -0.33
C ARG A 53 -6.82 -15.79 -0.66
N THR A 54 -6.21 -16.44 0.33
CA THR A 54 -5.78 -17.84 0.25
C THR A 54 -6.36 -18.62 1.41
N GLU A 55 -6.96 -19.77 1.11
CA GLU A 55 -7.44 -20.72 2.10
C GLU A 55 -6.31 -21.67 2.52
N LEU A 56 -6.19 -21.88 3.83
CA LEU A 56 -5.22 -22.76 4.46
C LEU A 56 -5.78 -24.17 4.60
N ALA A 57 -4.92 -25.16 4.84
CA ALA A 57 -5.33 -26.56 4.98
C ALA A 57 -6.34 -26.82 6.12
N ASN A 58 -6.40 -25.93 7.12
CA ASN A 58 -7.35 -25.98 8.23
C ASN A 58 -8.63 -25.16 7.98
N GLY A 59 -8.86 -24.65 6.76
CA GLY A 59 -10.04 -23.86 6.39
C GLY A 59 -10.00 -22.37 6.78
N HIS A 60 -9.06 -21.97 7.64
CA HIS A 60 -8.73 -20.56 7.89
C HIS A 60 -8.21 -19.90 6.62
N LYS A 61 -8.17 -18.56 6.60
CA LYS A 61 -7.79 -17.81 5.39
C LYS A 61 -6.81 -16.69 5.74
N ILE A 62 -5.87 -16.44 4.84
CA ILE A 62 -5.04 -15.24 4.84
C ILE A 62 -5.56 -14.34 3.73
N ALA A 63 -5.74 -13.06 4.00
CA ALA A 63 -6.21 -12.08 3.02
C ALA A 63 -5.42 -10.78 3.09
N ILE A 64 -5.33 -10.09 1.95
CA ILE A 64 -4.89 -8.70 1.88
C ILE A 64 -6.09 -7.87 1.45
N ALA A 65 -6.40 -6.83 2.22
CA ALA A 65 -7.50 -5.93 1.96
C ALA A 65 -7.05 -4.47 1.88
N LEU A 66 -7.45 -3.78 0.80
CA LEU A 66 -7.36 -2.33 0.68
C LEU A 66 -8.43 -1.70 1.60
N VAL A 67 -8.00 -0.85 2.53
CA VAL A 67 -8.89 -0.18 3.49
C VAL A 67 -9.05 1.30 3.22
N GLU A 68 -8.05 1.93 2.61
CA GLU A 68 -8.09 3.31 2.14
C GLU A 68 -7.22 3.42 0.89
N GLY A 69 -7.69 4.10 -0.14
CA GLY A 69 -6.92 4.28 -1.37
C GLY A 69 -7.78 4.29 -2.62
N ARG A 70 -7.19 3.87 -3.74
CA ARG A 70 -7.83 3.93 -5.05
C ARG A 70 -7.64 2.66 -5.85
N TYR A 71 -8.62 2.40 -6.70
CA TYR A 71 -8.53 1.50 -7.83
C TYR A 71 -8.41 2.31 -9.12
N PHE A 72 -7.53 1.92 -10.02
CA PHE A 72 -7.45 2.45 -11.37
C PHE A 72 -6.85 1.41 -12.32
N GLU A 73 -6.98 1.67 -13.63
CA GLU A 73 -6.41 0.81 -14.66
C GLU A 73 -5.49 1.63 -15.58
N GLU A 74 -4.29 1.13 -15.84
CA GLU A 74 -3.30 1.76 -16.72
C GLU A 74 -2.89 0.78 -17.82
N TRP A 75 -3.48 0.90 -19.01
CA TRP A 75 -3.22 0.01 -20.15
C TRP A 75 -2.38 0.66 -21.25
N THR A 76 -2.03 1.93 -21.12
CA THR A 76 -1.40 2.73 -22.17
C THR A 76 0.12 2.84 -22.00
N THR A 77 0.61 2.76 -20.76
CA THR A 77 2.03 2.85 -20.43
C THR A 77 2.59 1.48 -20.05
N PRO A 78 3.46 0.86 -20.87
CA PRO A 78 4.14 -0.37 -20.49
C PRO A 78 4.99 -0.16 -19.24
N GLY A 79 4.87 -1.09 -18.29
CA GLY A 79 5.63 -1.02 -17.04
C GLY A 79 5.16 -2.05 -16.02
N PRO A 80 5.83 -2.11 -14.86
CA PRO A 80 5.47 -3.05 -13.81
C PRO A 80 4.04 -2.83 -13.31
N PHE A 81 3.50 -1.62 -13.36
CA PHE A 81 2.14 -1.30 -12.90
C PHE A 81 1.12 -1.19 -14.05
N MET A 82 1.42 -1.77 -15.21
CA MET A 82 0.42 -1.89 -16.27
C MET A 82 -0.71 -2.82 -15.83
N GLY A 83 -1.95 -2.46 -16.18
CA GLY A 83 -3.17 -3.19 -15.88
C GLY A 83 -3.94 -2.60 -14.70
N LYS A 84 -4.63 -3.47 -13.96
CA LYS A 84 -5.38 -3.10 -12.75
C LYS A 84 -4.42 -2.69 -11.65
N ASN A 85 -4.76 -1.69 -10.85
CA ASN A 85 -3.97 -1.27 -9.71
C ASN A 85 -4.86 -0.94 -8.52
N TRP A 86 -4.49 -1.50 -7.38
CA TRP A 86 -4.96 -1.10 -6.06
C TRP A 86 -3.79 -0.44 -5.34
N GLU A 87 -3.97 0.80 -4.92
CA GLU A 87 -2.91 1.63 -4.31
C GLU A 87 -3.46 2.31 -3.06
N GLY A 88 -2.73 2.22 -1.95
CA GLY A 88 -3.12 2.85 -0.68
C GLY A 88 -2.71 2.06 0.57
N GLU A 89 -3.57 2.08 1.57
CA GLU A 89 -3.40 1.40 2.86
C GLU A 89 -4.01 0.00 2.83
N PHE A 90 -3.20 -0.98 3.21
CA PHE A 90 -3.56 -2.39 3.20
C PHE A 90 -3.50 -3.02 4.59
N ARG A 91 -4.43 -3.93 4.86
CA ARG A 91 -4.39 -4.83 6.01
C ARG A 91 -4.08 -6.24 5.55
N LEU A 92 -3.16 -6.88 6.26
CA LEU A 92 -2.95 -8.32 6.21
C LEU A 92 -3.82 -8.95 7.29
N GLN A 93 -4.73 -9.83 6.89
CA GLN A 93 -5.80 -10.39 7.73
C GLN A 93 -5.67 -11.91 7.83
N TRP A 94 -5.90 -12.42 9.04
CA TRP A 94 -6.10 -13.82 9.32
C TRP A 94 -7.57 -14.01 9.71
N LEU A 95 -8.26 -14.84 8.94
CA LEU A 95 -9.69 -15.05 9.03
C LEU A 95 -9.99 -16.50 9.41
N ASP A 96 -11.10 -16.72 10.11
CA ASP A 96 -11.63 -18.04 10.39
C ASP A 96 -12.27 -18.71 9.14
N GLU A 97 -12.84 -19.90 9.33
CA GLU A 97 -13.52 -20.66 8.29
C GLU A 97 -14.75 -19.92 7.71
N ALA A 98 -15.45 -19.13 8.52
CA ALA A 98 -16.61 -18.34 8.11
C ALA A 98 -16.21 -16.99 7.47
N GLY A 99 -14.94 -16.60 7.57
CA GLY A 99 -14.41 -15.33 7.07
C GLY A 99 -14.46 -14.19 8.09
N HIS A 100 -14.68 -14.46 9.39
CA HIS A 100 -14.52 -13.47 10.44
C HIS A 100 -13.05 -13.21 10.72
N GLU A 101 -12.70 -11.95 10.98
CA GLU A 101 -11.33 -11.55 11.31
C GLU A 101 -10.93 -12.08 12.70
N LEU A 102 -9.92 -12.94 12.75
CA LEU A 102 -9.25 -13.37 13.98
C LEU A 102 -8.22 -12.34 14.41
N HIS A 103 -7.41 -11.88 13.47
CA HIS A 103 -6.40 -10.86 13.69
C HIS A 103 -6.03 -10.17 12.37
N ALA A 104 -5.52 -8.94 12.46
CA ALA A 104 -5.01 -8.24 11.29
C ALA A 104 -4.02 -7.15 11.68
N VAL A 105 -3.05 -6.91 10.79
CA VAL A 105 -1.99 -5.91 10.94
C VAL A 105 -2.00 -4.95 9.76
N SER A 106 -1.52 -3.71 9.97
CA SER A 106 -1.23 -2.80 8.86
C SER A 106 -0.03 -3.36 8.09
N LEU A 107 -0.24 -3.67 6.81
CA LEU A 107 0.85 -4.12 5.95
C LEU A 107 1.80 -2.96 5.63
N ASN A 108 1.27 -1.75 5.45
CA ASN A 108 2.06 -0.55 5.16
C ASN A 108 3.11 -0.27 6.26
N THR A 109 2.79 -0.56 7.53
CA THR A 109 3.75 -0.41 8.63
C THR A 109 4.99 -1.30 8.47
N SER A 110 4.83 -2.54 8.01
CA SER A 110 5.95 -3.45 7.69
C SER A 110 6.83 -2.93 6.56
N PHE A 111 6.27 -2.10 5.68
CA PHE A 111 7.00 -1.41 4.61
C PHE A 111 7.31 0.05 4.97
N GLN A 112 7.51 0.37 6.26
CA GLN A 112 7.95 1.69 6.73
C GLN A 112 7.01 2.85 6.32
N GLY A 113 5.73 2.55 6.08
CA GLY A 113 4.74 3.54 5.61
C GLY A 113 4.89 3.90 4.13
N GLU A 114 5.66 3.16 3.35
CA GLU A 114 5.66 3.29 1.90
C GLU A 114 4.28 3.01 1.32
N GLN A 115 3.97 3.72 0.23
CA GLN A 115 2.74 3.50 -0.50
C GLN A 115 2.82 2.15 -1.23
N LEU A 116 1.93 1.22 -0.86
CA LEU A 116 1.89 -0.11 -1.47
C LEU A 116 0.98 -0.13 -2.69
N ALA A 117 1.30 -1.05 -3.61
CA ALA A 117 0.49 -1.28 -4.80
C ALA A 117 0.43 -2.76 -5.18
N PHE A 118 -0.79 -3.23 -5.40
CA PHE A 118 -1.06 -4.56 -5.94
C PHE A 118 -1.70 -4.40 -7.31
N ASN A 119 -1.26 -5.18 -8.30
CA ASN A 119 -1.72 -5.04 -9.67
C ASN A 119 -2.30 -6.34 -10.27
N GLY A 120 -2.59 -7.31 -9.40
CA GLY A 120 -3.20 -8.57 -9.77
C GLY A 120 -3.47 -9.43 -8.54
N ASP A 121 -4.38 -10.40 -8.70
CA ASP A 121 -4.65 -11.40 -7.69
C ASP A 121 -3.45 -12.36 -7.58
N PHE A 122 -3.25 -12.94 -6.40
CA PHE A 122 -2.16 -13.88 -6.14
C PHE A 122 -2.48 -14.83 -4.99
N THR A 123 -1.81 -15.97 -4.96
CA THR A 123 -1.83 -16.92 -3.84
C THR A 123 -0.73 -16.57 -2.84
N ILE A 124 -1.04 -16.68 -1.55
CA ILE A 124 -0.09 -16.53 -0.45
C ILE A 124 0.45 -17.92 -0.11
N TYR A 125 1.75 -18.15 -0.33
CA TYR A 125 2.38 -19.43 -0.07
C TYR A 125 2.84 -19.51 1.39
N THR A 126 2.48 -20.60 2.06
CA THR A 126 2.81 -20.84 3.47
C THR A 126 3.65 -22.11 3.65
N ASP A 127 4.63 -22.07 4.55
CA ASP A 127 5.43 -23.21 5.05
C ASP A 127 6.04 -22.80 6.42
N ASP A 128 6.54 -23.73 7.21
CA ASP A 128 7.27 -23.46 8.45
C ASP A 128 8.76 -23.20 8.12
N TYR A 129 9.16 -21.94 7.94
CA TYR A 129 10.51 -21.59 7.50
C TYR A 129 11.49 -21.46 8.67
N ASN A 130 11.01 -21.16 9.88
CA ASN A 130 11.85 -21.02 11.07
C ASN A 130 11.92 -22.30 11.93
N GLY A 131 11.09 -23.30 11.62
CA GLY A 131 11.07 -24.61 12.26
C GLY A 131 10.32 -24.68 13.59
N ASP A 132 9.50 -23.67 13.92
CA ASP A 132 8.74 -23.58 15.17
C ASP A 132 7.34 -24.23 15.10
N GLY A 133 6.90 -24.62 13.90
CA GLY A 133 5.62 -25.29 13.64
C GLY A 133 4.46 -24.34 13.34
N ASP A 134 4.65 -23.02 13.45
CA ASP A 134 3.71 -22.03 12.90
C ASP A 134 3.91 -21.90 11.38
N LEU A 135 2.87 -21.40 10.69
CA LEU A 135 2.96 -21.16 9.25
C LEU A 135 3.56 -19.80 8.96
N ASP A 136 4.67 -19.78 8.23
CA ASP A 136 5.35 -18.60 7.76
C ASP A 136 5.05 -18.33 6.29
N PHE A 137 5.06 -17.07 5.88
CA PHE A 137 4.83 -16.65 4.50
C PHE A 137 5.49 -15.31 4.21
N VAL A 138 5.65 -15.00 2.92
CA VAL A 138 6.20 -13.72 2.49
C VAL A 138 5.20 -12.90 1.71
N ILE A 139 5.22 -11.59 1.94
CA ILE A 139 4.52 -10.60 1.11
C ILE A 139 5.55 -9.67 0.48
N GLY A 140 5.48 -9.53 -0.84
CA GLY A 140 6.40 -8.75 -1.65
C GLY A 140 5.82 -7.42 -2.09
N GLN A 141 6.69 -6.45 -2.36
CA GLN A 141 6.41 -5.27 -3.17
C GLN A 141 7.46 -5.14 -4.27
N TYR A 142 7.06 -4.52 -5.38
CA TYR A 142 7.98 -4.25 -6.48
C TYR A 142 9.15 -3.38 -5.98
N GLY A 143 10.37 -3.89 -6.11
CA GLY A 143 11.58 -3.14 -5.75
C GLY A 143 12.24 -2.50 -6.97
N SER A 144 12.49 -3.31 -8.01
CA SER A 144 13.05 -2.84 -9.27
C SER A 144 12.78 -3.83 -10.40
N SER A 145 13.25 -3.54 -11.61
CA SER A 145 13.17 -4.47 -12.74
C SER A 145 13.86 -5.81 -12.46
N ASN A 146 14.73 -5.86 -11.46
CA ASN A 146 15.46 -7.07 -11.09
C ASN A 146 14.76 -7.88 -10.00
N GLY A 147 13.70 -7.39 -9.35
CA GLY A 147 13.05 -8.15 -8.29
C GLY A 147 12.15 -7.36 -7.37
N SER A 148 11.58 -8.10 -6.43
CA SER A 148 10.71 -7.58 -5.37
C SER A 148 11.42 -7.62 -4.02
N VAL A 149 11.03 -6.74 -3.12
CA VAL A 149 11.43 -6.77 -1.71
C VAL A 149 10.32 -7.46 -0.92
N TYR A 150 10.67 -8.50 -0.18
CA TYR A 150 9.73 -9.31 0.61
C TYR A 150 9.92 -9.10 2.11
N ARG A 151 8.80 -9.03 2.82
CA ARG A 151 8.72 -9.16 4.29
C ARG A 151 8.23 -10.55 4.64
N ILE A 152 8.64 -11.08 5.79
CA ILE A 152 8.26 -12.41 6.25
C ILE A 152 7.34 -12.30 7.47
N PHE A 153 6.27 -13.08 7.48
CA PHE A 153 5.25 -13.10 8.52
C PHE A 153 5.02 -14.52 8.97
N THR A 154 4.54 -14.68 10.20
CA THR A 154 4.16 -15.95 10.81
C THR A 154 2.73 -15.87 11.35
N LEU A 155 1.98 -16.96 11.27
CA LEU A 155 0.68 -17.12 11.92
C LEU A 155 0.87 -17.83 13.26
N LYS A 156 1.01 -17.05 14.33
CA LYS A 156 1.18 -17.56 15.69
C LYS A 156 -0.09 -18.27 16.16
N GLN A 157 -0.10 -19.60 16.07
CA GLN A 157 -1.31 -20.40 16.28
C GLN A 157 -1.84 -20.30 17.70
N ALA A 158 -0.95 -20.32 18.70
CA ALA A 158 -1.31 -20.28 20.10
C ALA A 158 -1.90 -18.91 20.51
N GLU A 159 -1.33 -17.82 19.98
CA GLU A 159 -1.74 -16.44 20.25
C GLU A 159 -2.84 -15.94 19.31
N GLN A 160 -3.18 -16.70 18.27
CA GLN A 160 -4.07 -16.31 17.18
C GLN A 160 -3.73 -14.95 16.57
N CYS A 161 -2.44 -14.67 16.37
CA CYS A 161 -1.99 -13.39 15.82
C CYS A 161 -1.06 -13.55 14.62
N ILE A 162 -0.92 -12.44 13.88
CA ILE A 162 0.04 -12.30 12.78
C ILE A 162 1.22 -11.51 13.33
N GLN A 163 2.43 -12.01 13.11
CA GLN A 163 3.65 -11.34 13.51
C GLN A 163 4.63 -11.28 12.35
N GLU A 164 5.29 -10.14 12.15
CA GLU A 164 6.43 -10.04 11.23
C GLU A 164 7.66 -10.71 11.88
N LEU A 165 8.31 -11.61 11.15
CA LEU A 165 9.55 -12.23 11.61
C LEU A 165 10.74 -11.34 11.29
N GLY A 166 11.74 -11.33 12.18
CA GLY A 166 12.94 -10.53 12.00
C GLY A 166 13.77 -10.99 10.80
N LEU A 167 14.33 -10.03 10.07
CA LEU A 167 15.32 -10.26 9.02
C LEU A 167 16.56 -9.39 9.30
N ASP A 168 17.73 -10.01 9.33
CA ASP A 168 19.00 -9.30 9.44
C ASP A 168 19.50 -8.86 8.06
N THR A 169 18.75 -7.96 7.45
CA THR A 169 19.09 -7.32 6.18
C THR A 169 18.93 -5.80 6.29
N GLU A 170 19.65 -5.06 5.45
CA GLU A 170 19.44 -3.62 5.34
C GLU A 170 17.99 -3.34 4.93
N GLY A 171 17.29 -2.53 5.73
CA GLY A 171 15.87 -2.23 5.54
C GLY A 171 14.90 -3.35 5.96
N GLY A 172 15.39 -4.53 6.36
CA GLY A 172 14.60 -5.65 6.88
C GLY A 172 13.81 -6.44 5.82
N GLY A 173 14.21 -6.36 4.54
CA GLY A 173 13.56 -7.07 3.44
C GLY A 173 14.47 -8.06 2.72
N LEU A 174 13.87 -9.08 2.09
CA LEU A 174 14.54 -10.01 1.18
C LEU A 174 14.37 -9.53 -0.25
N PHE A 175 15.47 -9.18 -0.93
CA PHE A 175 15.42 -8.87 -2.36
C PHE A 175 15.53 -10.17 -3.18
N VAL A 176 14.52 -10.46 -3.99
CA VAL A 176 14.42 -11.71 -4.75
C VAL A 176 14.03 -11.43 -6.20
N SER A 177 14.80 -12.01 -7.13
CA SER A 177 14.38 -12.13 -8.53
C SER A 177 13.44 -13.32 -8.66
N SER A 178 12.14 -13.07 -8.57
CA SER A 178 11.11 -14.09 -8.79
C SER A 178 10.57 -13.98 -10.21
N SER A 179 10.53 -15.10 -10.94
CA SER A 179 9.75 -15.23 -12.17
C SER A 179 8.28 -15.61 -11.88
N ASP A 180 8.03 -16.23 -10.73
CA ASP A 180 6.79 -16.95 -10.42
C ASP A 180 6.26 -16.44 -9.08
N GLY A 181 5.26 -15.55 -9.11
CA GLY A 181 4.66 -14.94 -7.92
C GLY A 181 5.28 -13.58 -7.58
N ARG A 182 4.51 -12.52 -7.82
CA ARG A 182 4.97 -11.13 -7.68
C ARG A 182 4.92 -10.61 -6.23
N TYR A 183 3.88 -11.04 -5.52
CA TYR A 183 3.50 -10.53 -4.21
C TYR A 183 3.59 -11.57 -3.10
N SER A 184 3.80 -12.84 -3.45
CA SER A 184 4.13 -13.93 -2.53
C SER A 184 4.79 -15.05 -3.32
N ILE A 185 5.76 -15.73 -2.71
CA ILE A 185 6.53 -16.82 -3.32
C ILE A 185 6.79 -17.92 -2.28
N PRO A 186 6.89 -19.19 -2.69
CA PRO A 186 7.51 -20.20 -1.84
C PRO A 186 9.01 -19.91 -1.70
N LEU A 187 9.55 -19.98 -0.48
CA LEU A 187 10.99 -19.91 -0.25
C LEU A 187 11.58 -21.32 -0.35
N THR A 188 12.77 -21.43 -0.94
CA THR A 188 13.43 -22.73 -1.09
C THR A 188 14.10 -23.14 0.21
N LYS A 189 13.49 -24.04 0.99
CA LYS A 189 14.07 -24.56 2.23
C LYS A 189 15.39 -25.29 1.95
N THR A 190 16.41 -24.98 2.74
CA THR A 190 17.73 -25.64 2.72
C THR A 190 17.96 -26.48 3.98
N ALA A 191 17.20 -26.20 5.05
CA ALA A 191 17.13 -27.00 6.27
C ALA A 191 15.75 -26.83 6.91
N LYS A 192 15.56 -27.34 8.14
CA LYS A 192 14.32 -27.15 8.91
C LYS A 192 14.06 -25.66 9.22
N ASP A 193 15.11 -24.93 9.53
CA ASP A 193 15.14 -23.55 10.04
C ASP A 193 15.90 -22.59 9.09
N ALA A 194 16.00 -22.96 7.81
CA ALA A 194 16.76 -22.19 6.84
C ALA A 194 16.17 -22.28 5.42
N PHE A 195 16.33 -21.20 4.67
CA PHE A 195 15.93 -21.11 3.27
C PHE A 195 16.97 -20.35 2.45
N ARG A 196 16.86 -20.46 1.12
CA ARG A 196 17.67 -19.74 0.15
C ARG A 196 16.80 -18.87 -0.74
N VAL A 197 17.32 -17.69 -1.05
CA VAL A 197 16.79 -16.79 -2.07
C VAL A 197 17.87 -16.46 -3.10
N SER A 198 17.47 -15.98 -4.26
CA SER A 198 18.37 -15.56 -5.32
C SER A 198 17.90 -14.26 -5.96
N TYR A 199 18.83 -13.42 -6.38
CA TYR A 199 18.55 -12.31 -7.29
C TYR A 199 19.60 -12.21 -8.37
N TYR A 200 19.27 -11.60 -9.52
CA TYR A 200 20.21 -11.34 -10.59
C TYR A 200 20.90 -9.98 -10.38
N ASP A 201 22.22 -9.98 -10.33
CA ASP A 201 23.05 -8.78 -10.26
C ASP A 201 23.55 -8.42 -11.66
N ASN A 202 23.02 -7.32 -12.21
CA ASN A 202 23.40 -6.83 -13.54
C ASN A 202 24.86 -6.36 -13.62
N ALA A 203 25.45 -5.89 -12.53
CA ALA A 203 26.84 -5.44 -12.52
C ALA A 203 27.80 -6.63 -12.60
N GLN A 204 27.43 -7.75 -11.99
CA GLN A 204 28.21 -8.99 -12.01
C GLN A 204 27.81 -9.93 -13.17
N GLY A 205 26.65 -9.71 -13.80
CA GLY A 205 26.11 -10.56 -14.84
C GLY A 205 25.79 -11.98 -14.35
N ALA A 206 25.39 -12.12 -13.08
CA ALA A 206 25.24 -13.41 -12.42
C ALA A 206 24.10 -13.40 -11.39
N HIS A 207 23.58 -14.60 -11.09
CA HIS A 207 22.69 -14.79 -9.94
C HIS A 207 23.50 -14.84 -8.65
N ILE A 208 23.11 -14.00 -7.70
CA ILE A 208 23.59 -14.03 -6.32
C ILE A 208 22.60 -14.82 -5.50
N GLU A 209 23.07 -15.93 -4.92
CA GLU A 209 22.31 -16.70 -3.95
C GLU A 209 22.65 -16.25 -2.52
N SER A 210 21.67 -16.29 -1.63
CA SER A 210 21.86 -16.02 -0.21
C SER A 210 21.03 -16.99 0.60
N THR A 211 21.68 -17.64 1.57
CA THR A 211 21.01 -18.54 2.52
C THR A 211 20.79 -17.79 3.82
N TYR A 212 19.59 -17.92 4.37
CA TYR A 212 19.18 -17.34 5.63
C TYR A 212 18.82 -18.44 6.59
N LYS A 213 19.30 -18.34 7.83
CA LYS A 213 19.03 -19.30 8.89
C LYS A 213 18.44 -18.59 10.09
N TRP A 214 17.44 -19.20 10.72
CA TRP A 214 16.86 -18.70 11.95
C TRP A 214 17.90 -18.71 13.08
N ASP A 215 18.12 -17.56 13.70
CA ASP A 215 18.90 -17.41 14.93
C ASP A 215 18.07 -16.61 15.93
N ARG A 216 17.57 -17.30 16.96
CA ARG A 216 16.76 -16.77 18.06
C ARG A 216 15.45 -16.11 17.59
N ASP A 217 15.51 -14.86 17.14
CA ASP A 217 14.38 -13.99 16.84
C ASP A 217 14.34 -13.50 15.39
N ARG A 218 15.32 -13.89 14.55
CA ARG A 218 15.45 -13.39 13.18
C ARG A 218 16.15 -14.38 12.26
N PHE A 219 15.92 -14.22 10.97
CA PHE A 219 16.71 -14.87 9.93
C PHE A 219 17.99 -14.08 9.65
N VAL A 220 19.14 -14.73 9.81
CA VAL A 220 20.47 -14.15 9.59
C VAL A 220 21.10 -14.75 8.35
N LYS A 221 21.63 -13.88 7.48
CA LYS A 221 22.37 -14.30 6.28
C LYS A 221 23.63 -15.07 6.69
N GLN A 222 23.80 -16.27 6.12
CA GLN A 222 24.96 -17.14 6.36
C GLN A 222 26.13 -16.81 5.43
#